data_AF-A0A7K6NIT1-F1
#
_entry.id   AF-A0A7K6NIT1-F1
#
_cell.length_a   1.000
_cell.length_b   1.000
_cell.length_c   1.000
_cell.angle_alpha   90.00
_cell.angle_beta   90.00
_cell.angle_gamma   90.00
#
_symmetry.space_group_name_H-M   'P 1'
#
loop_
_entity.id
_entity.type
_entity.pdbx_description
1 polymer ?
#
loop_
_entity_poly.entity_id
_entity_poly.type
_entity_poly.pdbx_seq_one_letter_code
_entity_poly.pdbx_strand_id
1 'polypeptide(L)'
;MTALQNDRDRIIEDLKVLQSKYAAELQTERKKGDKLEAELDGFKLRLISTLKENSLLNQVILDAADKVTLDQIADGIERLCRTLVSCEMENSRLSSECGNYVHQIEAFSKAMASLQDDRDKLLQELSNQKAKEGASLAALEIAKLKTKVDDLEKALQQTKAFQAETEREIASYQNELAGLRMENNLLLSESQALRNQYQITVAEKDQQIAELQKLQQDTAVKKSVLADSNYPPKVLETVTLAGSADVPEEIKHVLAEKNQLQNDLQRCLQEIHQKDLHFQQINSKSAEENAVLSAQLKTLSQTLRDNQLRYTDLQNRYLRLEREYQTMHVTSFQGTVQDETRAEVPPGAPQERSAVMVEIDNMELNELRKRLAETEQQYDSVQQALSQLTEALSEEKRRREAAEEALGLSEEQSNRFELSSYRSVPNEYTVQMETEEEREALIINPSEHVIVRKMKGGALSFRRWVRGRSLYCSKLLTSRAKSRYLFLTYLVTLHLVVLLCLTGVL
;
A
#
# COMPACT_ATOMS: atom_id res chain seq x y z
N MET A 1 -19.48 172.12 -42.90
CA MET A 1 -18.07 172.07 -42.47
C MET A 1 -17.84 170.93 -41.48
N THR A 2 -18.60 170.80 -40.39
CA THR A 2 -18.47 169.74 -39.38
C THR A 2 -18.66 168.31 -39.90
N ALA A 3 -19.59 168.07 -40.85
CA ALA A 3 -19.85 166.74 -41.40
C ALA A 3 -18.65 166.17 -42.21
N LEU A 4 -17.96 167.02 -42.99
CA LEU A 4 -16.80 166.60 -43.80
C LEU A 4 -15.56 166.28 -42.95
N GLN A 5 -15.40 166.93 -41.79
CA GLN A 5 -14.35 166.59 -40.83
C GLN A 5 -14.63 165.23 -40.16
N ASN A 6 -15.88 164.98 -39.79
CA ASN A 6 -16.27 163.68 -39.24
C ASN A 6 -16.06 162.54 -40.26
N ASP A 7 -16.37 162.75 -41.55
CA ASP A 7 -16.15 161.75 -42.59
C ASP A 7 -14.65 161.49 -42.86
N ARG A 8 -13.83 162.55 -42.89
CA ARG A 8 -12.37 162.40 -43.02
C ARG A 8 -11.78 161.63 -41.84
N ASP A 9 -12.17 161.98 -40.62
CA ASP A 9 -11.65 161.36 -39.41
C ASP A 9 -12.11 159.89 -39.30
N ARG A 10 -13.34 159.58 -39.77
CA ARG A 10 -13.84 158.21 -39.92
C ARG A 10 -13.05 157.41 -40.96
N ILE A 11 -12.76 157.97 -42.13
CA ILE A 11 -11.96 157.30 -43.16
C ILE A 11 -10.53 157.03 -42.66
N ILE A 12 -9.90 158.00 -41.97
CA ILE A 12 -8.57 157.80 -41.39
C ILE A 12 -8.59 156.67 -40.36
N GLU A 13 -9.63 156.59 -39.53
CA GLU A 13 -9.78 155.52 -38.55
C GLU A 13 -10.04 154.16 -39.22
N ASP A 14 -10.90 154.10 -40.24
CA ASP A 14 -11.14 152.90 -41.04
C ASP A 14 -9.84 152.42 -41.73
N LEU A 15 -9.00 153.34 -42.21
CA LEU A 15 -7.72 153.03 -42.86
C LEU A 15 -6.68 152.53 -41.83
N LYS A 16 -6.65 153.08 -40.62
CA LYS A 16 -5.84 152.55 -39.51
C LYS A 16 -6.29 151.17 -39.07
N VAL A 17 -7.61 150.94 -38.97
CA VAL A 17 -8.18 149.63 -38.65
C VAL A 17 -7.80 148.62 -39.73
N LEU A 18 -7.90 149.00 -41.02
CA LEU A 18 -7.51 148.15 -42.13
C LEU A 18 -6.00 147.86 -42.13
N GLN A 19 -5.15 148.86 -41.88
CA GLN A 19 -3.71 148.68 -41.77
C GLN A 19 -3.34 147.76 -40.59
N SER A 20 -3.98 147.95 -39.44
CA SER A 20 -3.81 147.09 -38.26
C SER A 20 -4.24 145.65 -38.57
N LYS A 21 -5.39 145.47 -39.25
CA LYS A 21 -5.89 144.16 -39.67
C LYS A 21 -4.93 143.48 -40.65
N TYR A 22 -4.44 144.20 -41.66
CA TYR A 22 -3.51 143.64 -42.65
C TYR A 22 -2.15 143.31 -42.03
N ALA A 23 -1.66 144.14 -41.10
CA ALA A 23 -0.44 143.86 -40.35
C ALA A 23 -0.60 142.65 -39.41
N ALA A 24 -1.76 142.51 -38.77
CA ALA A 24 -2.08 141.34 -37.95
C ALA A 24 -2.19 140.07 -38.79
N GLU A 25 -2.89 140.11 -39.93
CA GLU A 25 -2.97 138.99 -40.88
C GLU A 25 -1.58 138.61 -41.39
N LEU A 26 -0.76 139.57 -41.80
CA LEU A 26 0.62 139.33 -42.23
C LEU A 26 1.49 138.70 -41.13
N GLN A 27 1.34 139.16 -39.88
CA GLN A 27 2.02 138.55 -38.73
C GLN A 27 1.54 137.13 -38.46
N THR A 28 0.23 136.85 -38.60
CA THR A 28 -0.28 135.49 -38.45
C THR A 28 0.19 134.55 -39.56
N GLU A 29 0.23 135.01 -40.81
CA GLU A 29 0.75 134.22 -41.94
C GLU A 29 2.25 134.00 -41.82
N ARG A 30 3.04 134.98 -41.35
CA ARG A 30 4.45 134.76 -41.02
C ARG A 30 4.64 133.68 -39.97
N LYS A 31 3.90 133.75 -38.85
CA LYS A 31 3.97 132.71 -37.80
C LYS A 31 3.57 131.32 -38.30
N LYS A 32 2.58 131.24 -39.19
CA LYS A 32 2.22 129.96 -39.85
C LYS A 32 3.34 129.48 -40.77
N GLY A 33 3.97 130.38 -41.53
CA GLY A 33 5.14 130.10 -42.36
C GLY A 33 6.29 129.52 -41.54
N ASP A 34 6.68 130.21 -40.47
CA ASP A 34 7.75 129.76 -39.56
C ASP A 34 7.43 128.39 -38.92
N LYS A 35 6.15 128.15 -38.57
CA LYS A 35 5.69 126.86 -38.03
C LYS A 35 5.80 125.74 -39.07
N LEU A 36 5.35 125.99 -40.30
CA LEU A 36 5.43 125.01 -41.38
C LEU A 36 6.89 124.73 -41.76
N GLU A 37 7.76 125.72 -41.74
CA GLU A 37 9.20 125.56 -41.97
C GLU A 37 9.83 124.66 -40.89
N ALA A 38 9.51 124.89 -39.61
CA ALA A 38 9.96 124.04 -38.51
C ALA A 38 9.42 122.60 -38.62
N GLU A 39 8.14 122.42 -39.01
CA GLU A 39 7.56 121.10 -39.24
C GLU A 39 8.22 120.38 -40.43
N LEU A 40 8.52 121.11 -41.50
CA LEU A 40 9.22 120.61 -42.68
C LEU A 40 10.64 120.18 -42.34
N ASP A 41 11.38 120.97 -41.58
CA ASP A 41 12.73 120.62 -41.16
C ASP A 41 12.74 119.45 -40.17
N GLY A 42 11.76 119.38 -39.26
CA GLY A 42 11.53 118.21 -38.42
C GLY A 42 11.21 116.95 -39.25
N PHE A 43 10.43 117.08 -40.33
CA PHE A 43 10.15 115.98 -41.23
C PHE A 43 11.39 115.55 -42.03
N LYS A 44 12.19 116.49 -42.56
CA LYS A 44 13.45 116.20 -43.24
C LYS A 44 14.41 115.42 -42.34
N LEU A 45 14.55 115.83 -41.07
CA LEU A 45 15.40 115.13 -40.10
C LEU A 45 14.91 113.70 -39.84
N ARG A 46 13.61 113.49 -39.66
CA ARG A 46 13.03 112.15 -39.53
C ARG A 46 13.30 111.29 -40.76
N LEU A 47 13.07 111.84 -41.95
CA LEU A 47 13.31 111.13 -43.21
C LEU A 47 14.79 110.72 -43.35
N ILE A 48 15.72 111.61 -43.04
CA ILE A 48 17.16 111.31 -43.06
C ILE A 48 17.51 110.21 -42.04
N SER A 49 16.92 110.23 -40.84
CA SER A 49 17.13 109.18 -39.83
C SER A 49 16.66 107.82 -40.34
N THR A 50 15.44 107.74 -40.87
CA THR A 50 14.87 106.49 -41.39
C THR A 50 15.67 105.97 -42.59
N LEU A 51 16.15 106.85 -43.47
CA LEU A 51 17.01 106.44 -44.58
C LEU A 51 18.35 105.85 -44.09
N LYS A 52 18.95 106.44 -43.05
CA LYS A 52 20.17 105.89 -42.43
C LYS A 52 19.91 104.54 -41.75
N GLU A 53 18.82 104.42 -40.99
CA GLU A 53 18.43 103.14 -40.36
C GLU A 53 18.20 102.04 -41.39
N ASN A 54 17.49 102.34 -42.49
CA ASN A 54 17.31 101.40 -43.59
C ASN A 54 18.63 101.00 -44.25
N SER A 55 19.57 101.94 -44.40
CA SER A 55 20.89 101.64 -44.97
C SER A 55 21.70 100.68 -44.07
N LEU A 56 21.66 100.89 -42.75
CA LEU A 56 22.30 100.01 -41.77
C LEU A 56 21.64 98.62 -41.74
N LEU A 57 20.31 98.57 -41.77
CA LEU A 57 19.58 97.30 -41.78
C LEU A 57 19.90 96.50 -43.05
N ASN A 58 19.94 97.16 -44.22
CA ASN A 58 20.34 96.51 -45.47
C ASN A 58 21.76 95.97 -45.41
N GLN A 59 22.70 96.73 -44.82
CA GLN A 59 24.08 96.26 -44.63
C GLN A 59 24.14 95.04 -43.71
N VAL A 60 23.43 95.06 -42.57
CA VAL A 60 23.39 93.92 -41.64
C VAL A 60 22.78 92.68 -42.30
N ILE A 61 21.75 92.83 -43.13
CA ILE A 61 21.13 91.72 -43.86
C ILE A 61 22.11 91.13 -44.87
N LEU A 62 22.84 91.97 -45.61
CA LEU A 62 23.87 91.51 -46.55
C LEU A 62 25.02 90.80 -45.83
N ASP A 63 25.56 91.39 -44.76
CA ASP A 63 26.63 90.79 -43.95
C ASP A 63 26.20 89.46 -43.30
N ALA A 64 24.90 89.30 -42.97
CA ALA A 64 24.35 88.06 -42.45
C ALA A 64 24.12 87.01 -43.56
N ALA A 65 23.70 87.43 -44.75
CA ALA A 65 23.53 86.56 -45.91
C ALA A 65 24.88 86.01 -46.42
N ASP A 66 25.95 86.80 -46.41
CA ASP A 66 27.29 86.35 -46.80
C ASP A 66 27.88 85.32 -45.82
N LYS A 67 27.45 85.32 -44.55
CA LYS A 67 27.93 84.36 -43.53
C LYS A 67 27.34 82.96 -43.67
N VAL A 68 26.16 82.83 -44.28
CA VAL A 68 25.47 81.55 -44.45
C VAL A 68 25.15 81.41 -45.93
N THR A 69 26.06 80.74 -46.65
CA THR A 69 25.83 80.50 -48.07
C THR A 69 24.72 79.47 -48.26
N LEU A 70 23.97 79.61 -49.36
CA LEU A 70 22.93 78.65 -49.73
C LEU A 70 23.51 77.22 -49.88
N ASP A 71 24.77 77.11 -50.32
CA ASP A 71 25.50 75.84 -50.41
C ASP A 71 25.74 75.20 -49.04
N GLN A 72 26.08 75.99 -48.00
CA GLN A 72 26.25 75.45 -46.64
C GLN A 72 24.93 74.91 -46.06
N ILE A 73 23.82 75.60 -46.34
CA ILE A 73 22.48 75.12 -45.97
C ILE A 73 22.14 73.85 -46.74
N ALA A 74 22.39 73.82 -48.05
CA ALA A 74 22.14 72.67 -48.91
C ALA A 74 22.94 71.44 -48.45
N ASP A 75 24.24 71.60 -48.18
CA ASP A 75 25.12 70.57 -47.64
C ASP A 75 24.64 70.07 -46.26
N GLY A 76 24.18 70.99 -45.42
CA GLY A 76 23.59 70.68 -44.12
C GLY A 76 22.34 69.82 -44.25
N ILE A 77 21.41 70.21 -45.14
CA ILE A 77 20.20 69.46 -45.46
C ILE A 77 20.56 68.09 -46.03
N GLU A 78 21.51 68.02 -46.96
CA GLU A 78 21.91 66.76 -47.59
C GLU A 78 22.52 65.78 -46.56
N ARG A 79 23.36 66.28 -45.64
CA ARG A 79 23.87 65.48 -44.51
C ARG A 79 22.73 64.98 -43.63
N LEU A 80 21.77 65.84 -43.27
CA LEU A 80 20.62 65.45 -42.46
C LEU A 80 19.76 64.39 -43.17
N CYS A 81 19.50 64.56 -44.47
CA CYS A 81 18.77 63.59 -45.28
C CYS A 81 19.49 62.23 -45.32
N ARG A 82 20.83 62.21 -45.50
CA ARG A 82 21.61 60.97 -45.43
C ARG A 82 21.50 60.29 -44.08
N THR A 83 21.61 61.04 -42.98
CA THR A 83 21.46 60.48 -41.63
C THR A 83 20.05 59.98 -41.36
N LEU A 84 19.03 60.66 -41.88
CA LEU A 84 17.63 60.27 -41.73
C LEU A 84 17.36 58.94 -42.44
N VAL A 85 17.81 58.79 -43.70
CA VAL A 85 17.68 57.55 -44.46
C VAL A 85 18.43 56.41 -43.77
N SER A 86 19.64 56.65 -43.26
CA SER A 86 20.39 55.63 -42.50
C SER A 86 19.64 55.19 -41.24
N CYS A 87 19.03 56.14 -40.52
CA CYS A 87 18.24 55.85 -39.32
C CYS A 87 16.95 55.09 -39.67
N GLU A 88 16.28 55.43 -40.77
CA GLU A 88 15.08 54.75 -41.25
C GLU A 88 15.35 53.30 -41.66
N MET A 89 16.48 53.04 -42.33
CA MET A 89 16.92 51.69 -42.65
C MET A 89 17.19 50.86 -41.39
N GLU A 90 17.87 51.44 -40.39
CA GLU A 90 18.15 50.76 -39.13
C GLU A 90 16.87 50.49 -38.33
N ASN A 91 15.94 51.43 -38.31
CA ASN A 91 14.63 51.25 -37.68
C ASN A 91 13.83 50.13 -38.37
N SER A 92 13.88 50.05 -39.71
CA SER A 92 13.25 48.98 -40.47
C SER A 92 13.87 47.61 -40.16
N ARG A 93 15.21 47.55 -40.04
CA ARG A 93 15.95 46.35 -39.64
C ARG A 93 15.55 45.90 -38.24
N LEU A 94 15.58 46.80 -37.25
CA LEU A 94 15.19 46.51 -35.87
C LEU A 94 13.72 46.11 -35.76
N SER A 95 12.82 46.76 -36.52
CA SER A 95 11.41 46.40 -36.56
C SER A 95 11.19 44.96 -37.07
N SER A 96 11.90 44.56 -38.13
CA SER A 96 11.89 43.18 -38.61
C SER A 96 12.45 42.19 -37.59
N GLU A 97 13.52 42.56 -36.89
CA GLU A 97 14.16 41.71 -35.87
C GLU A 97 13.23 41.51 -34.66
N CYS A 98 12.58 42.58 -34.18
CA CYS A 98 11.52 42.52 -33.18
C CYS A 98 10.35 41.63 -33.61
N GLY A 99 9.91 41.71 -34.87
CA GLY A 99 8.87 40.83 -35.42
C GLY A 99 9.27 39.35 -35.36
N ASN A 100 10.52 39.03 -35.70
CA ASN A 100 11.04 37.67 -35.61
C ASN A 100 11.07 37.16 -34.16
N TYR A 101 11.49 37.99 -33.20
CA TYR A 101 11.46 37.62 -31.78
C TYR A 101 10.03 37.39 -31.28
N VAL A 102 9.06 38.20 -31.70
CA VAL A 102 7.65 37.98 -31.37
C VAL A 102 7.17 36.62 -31.88
N HIS A 103 7.46 36.28 -33.14
CA HIS A 103 7.12 34.97 -33.69
C HIS A 103 7.79 33.81 -32.94
N GLN A 104 9.05 33.98 -32.53
CA GLN A 104 9.76 32.97 -31.75
C GLN A 104 9.13 32.78 -30.36
N ILE A 105 8.77 33.88 -29.68
CA ILE A 105 8.09 33.84 -28.38
C ILE A 105 6.73 33.18 -28.51
N GLU A 106 5.97 33.46 -29.56
CA GLU A 106 4.67 32.82 -29.81
C GLU A 106 4.81 31.31 -30.06
N ALA A 107 5.80 30.90 -30.87
CA ALA A 107 6.09 29.49 -31.10
C ALA A 107 6.51 28.77 -29.80
N PHE A 108 7.36 29.41 -29.00
CA PHE A 108 7.77 28.89 -27.70
C PHE A 108 6.58 28.78 -26.73
N SER A 109 5.72 29.80 -26.68
CA SER A 109 4.51 29.79 -25.86
C SER A 109 3.56 28.65 -26.24
N LYS A 110 3.37 28.40 -27.54
CA LYS A 110 2.57 27.25 -28.03
C LYS A 110 3.19 25.90 -27.64
N ALA A 111 4.51 25.76 -27.75
CA ALA A 111 5.21 24.54 -27.32
C ALA A 111 5.08 24.31 -25.80
N MET A 112 5.20 25.39 -25.00
CA MET A 112 5.03 25.33 -23.55
C MET A 112 3.59 24.95 -23.16
N ALA A 113 2.57 25.48 -23.85
CA ALA A 113 1.18 25.08 -23.64
C ALA A 113 0.96 23.59 -23.95
N SER A 114 1.49 23.09 -25.07
CA SER A 114 1.41 21.67 -25.41
C SER A 114 2.09 20.77 -24.37
N LEU A 115 3.26 21.16 -23.87
CA LEU A 115 3.95 20.43 -22.81
C LEU A 115 3.17 20.44 -21.49
N GLN A 116 2.51 21.54 -21.16
CA GLN A 116 1.62 21.61 -19.99
C GLN A 116 0.43 20.67 -20.15
N ASP A 117 -0.21 20.65 -21.32
CA ASP A 117 -1.33 19.73 -21.61
C ASP A 117 -0.88 18.26 -21.49
N ASP A 118 0.30 17.91 -21.99
CA ASP A 118 0.83 16.55 -21.92
C ASP A 118 1.21 16.16 -20.49
N ARG A 119 1.80 17.07 -19.71
CA ARG A 119 2.03 16.87 -18.28
C ARG A 119 0.72 16.57 -17.54
N ASP A 120 -0.32 17.35 -17.82
CA ASP A 120 -1.61 17.23 -17.13
C ASP A 120 -2.31 15.90 -17.50
N LYS A 121 -2.24 15.48 -18.77
CA LYS A 121 -2.69 14.15 -19.20
C LYS A 121 -1.93 13.02 -18.50
N LEU A 122 -0.60 13.11 -18.40
CA LEU A 122 0.23 12.09 -17.74
C LEU A 122 -0.09 11.99 -16.24
N LEU A 123 -0.28 13.13 -15.57
CA LEU A 123 -0.70 13.15 -14.15
C LEU A 123 -2.07 12.49 -13.97
N GLN A 124 -3.01 12.75 -14.89
CA GLN A 124 -4.33 12.11 -14.87
C GLN A 124 -4.24 10.60 -15.09
N GLU A 125 -3.44 10.15 -16.06
CA GLU A 125 -3.27 8.71 -16.33
C GLU A 125 -2.58 8.00 -15.15
N LEU A 126 -1.56 8.61 -14.54
CA LEU A 126 -0.89 8.06 -13.36
C LEU A 126 -1.85 7.94 -12.17
N SER A 127 -2.68 8.95 -11.93
CA SER A 127 -3.73 8.91 -10.90
C SER A 127 -4.74 7.79 -11.16
N ASN A 128 -5.22 7.66 -12.40
CA ASN A 128 -6.14 6.61 -12.81
C ASN A 128 -5.53 5.21 -12.68
N GLN A 129 -4.27 5.05 -13.08
CA GLN A 129 -3.55 3.78 -12.94
C GLN A 129 -3.37 3.41 -11.48
N LYS A 130 -2.95 4.35 -10.63
CA LYS A 130 -2.84 4.14 -9.18
C LYS A 130 -4.17 3.73 -8.55
N ALA A 131 -5.28 4.35 -8.96
CA ALA A 131 -6.61 3.99 -8.50
C ALA A 131 -7.02 2.58 -8.97
N LYS A 132 -6.76 2.23 -10.23
CA LYS A 132 -7.06 0.89 -10.79
C LYS A 132 -6.21 -0.20 -10.13
N GLU A 133 -4.91 0.02 -10.00
CA GLU A 133 -4.00 -0.94 -9.37
C GLU A 133 -4.35 -1.12 -7.89
N GLY A 134 -4.59 -0.03 -7.15
CA GLY A 134 -5.03 -0.07 -5.76
C GLY A 134 -6.34 -0.83 -5.58
N ALA A 135 -7.34 -0.57 -6.42
CA ALA A 135 -8.62 -1.30 -6.40
C ALA A 135 -8.44 -2.78 -6.76
N SER A 136 -7.58 -3.10 -7.74
CA SER A 136 -7.32 -4.48 -8.14
C SER A 136 -6.61 -5.30 -7.06
N LEU A 137 -5.64 -4.68 -6.37
CA LEU A 137 -4.85 -5.33 -5.33
C LEU A 137 -5.72 -5.53 -4.08
N ALA A 138 -6.52 -4.54 -3.71
CA ALA A 138 -7.51 -4.69 -2.65
C ALA A 138 -8.55 -5.77 -2.97
N ALA A 139 -9.05 -5.84 -4.21
CA ALA A 139 -10.00 -6.89 -4.61
C ALA A 139 -9.38 -8.30 -4.56
N LEU A 140 -8.13 -8.45 -4.99
CA LEU A 140 -7.40 -9.71 -4.92
C LEU A 140 -7.16 -10.15 -3.47
N GLU A 141 -6.75 -9.21 -2.61
CA GLU A 141 -6.49 -9.47 -1.20
C GLU A 141 -7.79 -9.82 -0.45
N ILE A 142 -8.88 -9.09 -0.70
CA ILE A 142 -10.21 -9.40 -0.17
C ILE A 142 -10.65 -10.80 -0.62
N ALA A 143 -10.47 -11.15 -1.90
CA ALA A 143 -10.81 -12.49 -2.39
C ALA A 143 -10.01 -13.58 -1.69
N LYS A 144 -8.70 -13.38 -1.51
CA LYS A 144 -7.80 -14.32 -0.81
C LYS A 144 -8.13 -14.45 0.68
N LEU A 145 -8.47 -13.35 1.34
CA LEU A 145 -8.91 -13.39 2.74
C LEU A 145 -10.25 -14.10 2.88
N LYS A 146 -11.18 -13.85 1.95
CA LYS A 146 -12.47 -14.52 1.92
C LYS A 146 -12.34 -16.03 1.78
N THR A 147 -11.50 -16.52 0.86
CA THR A 147 -11.27 -17.97 0.73
C THR A 147 -10.68 -18.57 2.01
N LYS A 148 -9.75 -17.88 2.67
CA LYS A 148 -9.19 -18.32 3.96
C LYS A 148 -10.25 -18.36 5.07
N VAL A 149 -11.14 -17.38 5.11
CA VAL A 149 -12.26 -17.36 6.06
C VAL A 149 -13.18 -18.55 5.82
N ASP A 150 -13.57 -18.80 4.56
CA ASP A 150 -14.43 -19.94 4.19
C ASP A 150 -13.80 -21.28 4.57
N ASP A 151 -12.48 -21.44 4.39
CA ASP A 151 -11.76 -22.67 4.74
C ASP A 151 -11.64 -22.84 6.27
N LEU A 152 -11.38 -21.76 7.01
CA LEU A 152 -11.36 -21.77 8.48
C LEU A 152 -12.75 -22.08 9.06
N GLU A 153 -13.82 -21.55 8.46
CA GLU A 153 -15.19 -21.87 8.87
C GLU A 153 -15.51 -23.36 8.65
N LYS A 154 -15.09 -23.95 7.53
CA LYS A 154 -15.25 -25.39 7.29
C LYS A 154 -14.46 -26.22 8.31
N ALA A 155 -13.21 -25.87 8.57
CA ALA A 155 -12.40 -26.57 9.57
C ALA A 155 -13.02 -26.49 10.97
N LEU A 156 -13.53 -25.32 11.36
CA LEU A 156 -14.24 -25.13 12.61
C LEU A 156 -15.51 -26.00 12.70
N GLN A 157 -16.29 -26.10 11.61
CA GLN A 157 -17.47 -26.96 11.56
C GLN A 157 -17.09 -28.45 11.67
N GLN A 158 -16.01 -28.88 11.02
CA GLN A 158 -15.51 -30.24 11.13
C GLN A 158 -15.08 -30.56 12.57
N THR A 159 -14.30 -29.69 13.21
CA THR A 159 -13.88 -29.87 14.61
C THR A 159 -15.08 -29.95 15.56
N LYS A 160 -16.11 -29.12 15.35
CA LYS A 160 -17.36 -29.20 16.14
C LYS A 160 -18.10 -30.52 15.94
N ALA A 161 -18.11 -31.06 14.72
CA ALA A 161 -18.73 -32.35 14.44
C ALA A 161 -17.99 -33.50 15.15
N PHE A 162 -16.66 -33.51 15.08
CA PHE A 162 -15.84 -34.48 15.82
C PHE A 162 -16.05 -34.36 17.33
N GLN A 163 -16.06 -33.13 17.85
CA GLN A 163 -16.32 -32.91 19.28
C GLN A 163 -17.68 -33.50 19.69
N ALA A 164 -18.75 -33.19 18.96
CA ALA A 164 -20.09 -33.72 19.25
C ALA A 164 -20.17 -35.26 19.13
N GLU A 165 -19.35 -35.87 18.29
CA GLU A 165 -19.22 -37.33 18.20
C GLU A 165 -18.50 -37.91 19.41
N THR A 166 -17.37 -37.33 19.82
CA THR A 166 -16.65 -37.76 21.03
C THR A 166 -17.50 -37.60 22.29
N GLU A 167 -18.28 -36.52 22.42
CA GLU A 167 -19.22 -36.33 23.53
C GLU A 167 -20.31 -37.41 23.55
N ARG A 168 -20.78 -37.84 22.37
CA ARG A 168 -21.76 -38.92 22.23
C ARG A 168 -21.17 -40.28 22.63
N GLU A 169 -19.93 -40.56 22.25
CA GLU A 169 -19.23 -41.78 22.65
C GLU A 169 -18.99 -41.81 24.16
N ILE A 170 -18.54 -40.70 24.75
CA ILE A 170 -18.37 -40.58 26.21
C ILE A 170 -19.70 -40.88 26.92
N ALA A 171 -20.80 -40.28 26.47
CA ALA A 171 -22.12 -40.54 27.04
C ALA A 171 -22.54 -42.01 26.87
N SER A 172 -22.22 -42.64 25.74
CA SER A 172 -22.47 -44.07 25.50
C SER A 172 -21.71 -44.95 26.49
N TYR A 173 -20.40 -44.72 26.66
CA TYR A 173 -19.59 -45.49 27.61
C TYR A 173 -20.03 -45.27 29.06
N GLN A 174 -20.43 -44.06 29.43
CA GLN A 174 -20.99 -43.78 30.76
C GLN A 174 -22.27 -44.58 31.02
N ASN A 175 -23.16 -44.68 30.02
CA ASN A 175 -24.38 -45.47 30.12
C ASN A 175 -24.10 -46.98 30.24
N GLU A 176 -23.19 -47.51 29.43
CA GLU A 176 -22.78 -48.92 29.50
C GLU A 176 -22.17 -49.26 30.87
N LEU A 177 -21.29 -48.39 31.37
CA LEU A 177 -20.66 -48.55 32.67
C LEU A 177 -21.67 -48.47 33.82
N ALA A 178 -22.71 -47.64 33.71
CA ALA A 178 -23.83 -47.63 34.66
C ALA A 178 -24.63 -48.95 34.59
N GLY A 179 -24.87 -49.48 33.39
CA GLY A 179 -25.52 -50.77 33.17
C GLY A 179 -24.75 -51.93 33.82
N LEU A 180 -23.44 -52.04 33.55
CA LEU A 180 -22.57 -53.07 34.12
C LEU A 180 -22.49 -52.97 35.65
N ARG A 181 -22.49 -51.76 36.21
CA ARG A 181 -22.56 -51.59 37.67
C ARG A 181 -23.87 -52.11 38.24
N MET A 182 -24.99 -51.88 37.57
CA MET A 182 -26.30 -52.38 38.01
C MET A 182 -26.35 -53.91 37.95
N GLU A 183 -25.85 -54.50 36.86
CA GLU A 183 -25.76 -55.96 36.68
C GLU A 183 -24.85 -56.61 37.73
N ASN A 184 -23.68 -56.02 38.02
CA ASN A 184 -22.79 -56.51 39.05
C ASN A 184 -23.46 -56.49 40.45
N ASN A 185 -24.16 -55.40 40.78
CA ASN A 185 -24.93 -55.33 42.04
C ASN A 185 -26.03 -56.40 42.10
N LEU A 186 -26.73 -56.64 40.99
CA LEU A 186 -27.75 -57.70 40.91
C LEU A 186 -27.12 -59.09 41.13
N LEU A 187 -26.06 -59.41 40.40
CA LEU A 187 -25.34 -60.68 40.53
C LEU A 187 -24.75 -60.89 41.94
N LEU A 188 -24.24 -59.82 42.57
CA LEU A 188 -23.79 -59.88 43.96
C LEU A 188 -24.95 -60.21 44.92
N SER A 189 -26.12 -59.60 44.72
CA SER A 189 -27.30 -59.89 45.54
C SER A 189 -27.80 -61.33 45.35
N GLU A 190 -27.81 -61.84 44.12
CA GLU A 190 -28.17 -63.23 43.81
C GLU A 190 -27.16 -64.22 44.40
N SER A 191 -25.85 -63.94 44.26
CA SER A 191 -24.79 -64.75 44.85
C SER A 191 -24.89 -64.80 46.37
N GLN A 192 -25.18 -63.66 47.02
CA GLN A 192 -25.40 -63.60 48.46
C GLN A 192 -26.65 -64.39 48.88
N ALA A 193 -27.75 -64.28 48.14
CA ALA A 193 -28.97 -65.04 48.39
C ALA A 193 -28.74 -66.56 48.28
N LEU A 194 -28.05 -67.00 47.22
CA LEU A 194 -27.65 -68.39 47.03
C LEU A 194 -26.74 -68.89 48.16
N ARG A 195 -25.75 -68.10 48.56
CA ARG A 195 -24.85 -68.43 49.68
C ARG A 195 -25.64 -68.62 50.98
N ASN A 196 -26.58 -67.72 51.26
CA ASN A 196 -27.45 -67.84 52.44
C ASN A 196 -28.31 -69.11 52.37
N GLN A 197 -28.86 -69.42 51.19
CA GLN A 197 -29.63 -70.64 50.96
C GLN A 197 -28.79 -71.90 51.23
N TYR A 198 -27.57 -71.99 50.68
CA TYR A 198 -26.65 -73.09 50.95
C TYR A 198 -26.31 -73.20 52.44
N GLN A 199 -26.06 -72.09 53.11
CA GLN A 199 -25.73 -72.08 54.54
C GLN A 199 -26.89 -72.60 55.40
N ILE A 200 -28.14 -72.26 55.05
CA ILE A 200 -29.34 -72.80 55.69
C ILE A 200 -29.44 -74.31 55.45
N THR A 201 -29.31 -74.76 54.19
CA THR A 201 -29.39 -76.19 53.86
C THR A 201 -28.27 -76.99 54.54
N VAL A 202 -27.05 -76.47 54.63
CA VAL A 202 -25.96 -77.10 55.37
C VAL A 202 -26.31 -77.23 56.85
N ALA A 203 -26.81 -76.17 57.48
CA ALA A 203 -27.24 -76.21 58.89
C ALA A 203 -28.37 -77.24 59.13
N GLU A 204 -29.34 -77.35 58.23
CA GLU A 204 -30.38 -78.38 58.28
C GLU A 204 -29.80 -79.79 58.17
N LYS A 205 -28.82 -80.01 57.27
CA LYS A 205 -28.14 -81.29 57.12
C LYS A 205 -27.30 -81.64 58.35
N ASP A 206 -26.60 -80.66 58.93
CA ASP A 206 -25.86 -80.84 60.17
C ASP A 206 -26.79 -81.21 61.34
N GLN A 207 -27.99 -80.62 61.40
CA GLN A 207 -29.02 -81.01 62.36
C GLN A 207 -29.49 -82.46 62.14
N GLN A 208 -29.72 -82.88 60.89
CA GLN A 208 -30.06 -84.27 60.56
C GLN A 208 -28.93 -85.25 60.95
N ILE A 209 -27.67 -84.87 60.71
CA ILE A 209 -26.50 -85.65 61.11
C ILE A 209 -26.46 -85.79 62.64
N ALA A 210 -26.69 -84.71 63.38
CA ALA A 210 -26.73 -84.74 64.84
C ALA A 210 -27.87 -85.62 65.38
N GLU A 211 -29.06 -85.58 64.76
CA GLU A 211 -30.18 -86.46 65.11
C GLU A 211 -29.86 -87.94 64.85
N LEU A 212 -29.24 -88.26 63.71
CA LEU A 212 -28.79 -89.62 63.39
C LEU A 212 -27.71 -90.11 64.36
N GLN A 213 -26.74 -89.26 64.72
CA GLN A 213 -25.72 -89.56 65.72
C GLN A 213 -26.33 -89.82 67.11
N LYS A 214 -27.36 -89.05 67.49
CA LYS A 214 -28.09 -89.25 68.75
C LYS A 214 -28.82 -90.59 68.76
N LEU A 215 -29.51 -90.96 67.68
CA LEU A 215 -30.14 -92.29 67.55
C LEU A 215 -29.11 -93.42 67.63
N GLN A 216 -27.91 -93.26 67.04
CA GLN A 216 -26.83 -94.24 67.18
C GLN A 216 -26.35 -94.36 68.62
N GLN A 217 -26.17 -93.25 69.35
CA GLN A 217 -25.82 -93.26 70.76
C GLN A 217 -26.93 -93.90 71.61
N ASP A 218 -28.20 -93.60 71.35
CA ASP A 218 -29.35 -94.22 72.04
C ASP A 218 -29.46 -95.74 71.76
N THR A 219 -28.99 -96.18 70.58
CA THR A 219 -28.89 -97.61 70.22
C THR A 219 -27.67 -98.28 70.87
N ALA A 220 -26.56 -97.54 71.05
CA ALA A 220 -25.37 -98.00 71.78
C ALA A 220 -25.60 -98.06 73.30
N VAL A 221 -26.35 -97.13 73.88
CA VAL A 221 -26.72 -97.12 75.31
C VAL A 221 -27.70 -98.27 75.63
N LYS A 222 -28.56 -98.69 74.68
CA LYS A 222 -29.41 -99.90 74.82
C LYS A 222 -28.67 -101.23 74.60
N LYS A 223 -27.38 -101.20 74.25
CA LYS A 223 -26.53 -102.40 74.09
C LYS A 223 -25.30 -102.32 75.01
N SER A 224 -25.55 -102.20 76.31
CA SER A 224 -24.49 -102.30 77.33
C SER A 224 -24.92 -103.15 78.54
N VAL A 225 -25.17 -104.44 78.31
CA VAL A 225 -24.90 -105.52 79.28
C VAL A 225 -24.46 -106.75 78.49
N LEU A 226 -23.14 -106.99 78.42
CA LEU A 226 -22.48 -108.30 78.52
C LEU A 226 -20.99 -108.17 78.17
N ALA A 227 -20.18 -108.38 79.22
CA ALA A 227 -18.87 -109.06 79.31
C ALA A 227 -17.96 -109.08 78.07
N ASP A 228 -16.77 -108.46 78.13
CA ASP A 228 -15.53 -108.94 78.79
C ASP A 228 -14.78 -109.98 77.93
N SER A 229 -13.61 -109.59 77.40
CA SER A 229 -12.50 -110.50 77.10
C SER A 229 -11.22 -109.75 76.69
N ASN A 230 -10.11 -110.19 77.28
CA ASN A 230 -8.75 -109.66 77.22
C ASN A 230 -7.94 -110.19 76.02
N TYR A 231 -7.14 -109.34 75.36
CA TYR A 231 -5.65 -109.34 75.29
C TYR A 231 -5.12 -108.37 74.19
N PRO A 232 -3.86 -107.86 74.29
CA PRO A 232 -3.33 -106.65 73.64
C PRO A 232 -2.26 -107.02 72.57
N PRO A 233 -1.23 -106.20 72.25
CA PRO A 233 -1.12 -104.77 71.97
C PRO A 233 -0.68 -104.54 70.49
N LYS A 234 -0.90 -103.36 69.90
CA LYS A 234 -0.05 -102.93 68.76
C LYS A 234 -0.08 -101.42 68.53
N VAL A 235 1.09 -100.84 68.78
CA VAL A 235 1.63 -99.64 68.14
C VAL A 235 1.38 -99.73 66.63
N LEU A 236 0.70 -98.73 66.07
CA LEU A 236 0.66 -98.47 64.63
C LEU A 236 0.43 -96.95 64.48
N GLU A 237 1.51 -96.19 64.33
CA GLU A 237 2.03 -95.79 63.03
C GLU A 237 1.22 -94.61 62.47
N THR A 238 1.89 -93.45 62.46
CA THR A 238 1.51 -92.27 61.70
C THR A 238 1.31 -92.67 60.24
N VAL A 239 0.06 -92.90 59.86
CA VAL A 239 -0.35 -93.10 58.48
C VAL A 239 -0.18 -91.77 57.75
N THR A 240 0.99 -91.64 57.13
CA THR A 240 1.18 -90.86 55.91
C THR A 240 0.34 -91.56 54.85
N LEU A 241 -0.87 -91.05 54.55
CA LEU A 241 -1.66 -91.54 53.43
C LEU A 241 -1.39 -90.66 52.20
N ALA A 242 -0.74 -91.32 51.25
CA ALA A 242 -0.46 -90.95 49.88
C ALA A 242 -1.62 -90.31 49.10
N GLY A 243 -1.23 -89.47 48.15
CA GLY A 243 -1.99 -88.99 46.99
C GLY A 243 -1.49 -87.58 46.65
N SER A 244 -0.68 -87.30 45.63
CA SER A 244 -0.47 -87.95 44.35
C SER A 244 0.93 -87.59 43.81
N ALA A 245 1.44 -88.44 42.93
CA ALA A 245 2.80 -88.37 42.40
C ALA A 245 2.90 -87.44 41.19
N ASP A 246 2.79 -86.11 41.37
CA ASP A 246 3.01 -85.16 40.26
C ASP A 246 3.81 -83.88 40.60
N VAL A 247 4.56 -83.91 41.71
CA VAL A 247 5.38 -82.75 42.15
C VAL A 247 6.66 -82.46 41.32
N PRO A 248 7.11 -83.28 40.34
CA PRO A 248 8.22 -82.86 39.46
C PRO A 248 7.82 -81.86 38.36
N GLU A 249 6.56 -81.85 37.90
CA GLU A 249 6.14 -81.04 36.75
C GLU A 249 5.72 -79.61 37.14
N GLU A 250 4.99 -79.46 38.24
CA GLU A 250 4.59 -78.14 38.76
C GLU A 250 5.80 -77.30 39.20
N ILE A 251 6.81 -77.93 39.81
CA ILE A 251 8.06 -77.23 40.18
C ILE A 251 8.84 -76.81 38.92
N LYS A 252 8.87 -77.63 37.87
CA LYS A 252 9.49 -77.26 36.59
C LYS A 252 8.74 -76.13 35.90
N HIS A 253 7.41 -76.15 35.96
CA HIS A 253 6.55 -75.11 35.41
C HIS A 253 6.78 -73.77 36.13
N VAL A 254 6.77 -73.75 37.46
CA VAL A 254 7.05 -72.55 38.26
C VAL A 254 8.47 -72.03 38.02
N LEU A 255 9.45 -72.92 37.84
CA LEU A 255 10.83 -72.51 37.55
C LEU A 255 10.99 -71.95 36.13
N ALA A 256 10.22 -72.46 35.16
CA ALA A 256 10.13 -71.90 33.81
C ALA A 256 9.44 -70.54 33.80
N GLU A 257 8.33 -70.38 34.52
CA GLU A 257 7.64 -69.09 34.70
C GLU A 257 8.53 -68.05 35.37
N LYS A 258 9.29 -68.44 36.41
CA LYS A 258 10.29 -67.55 37.03
C LYS A 258 11.32 -67.08 36.01
N ASN A 259 11.87 -67.97 35.19
CA ASN A 259 12.86 -67.61 34.17
C ASN A 259 12.25 -66.73 33.08
N GLN A 260 11.00 -66.98 32.69
CA GLN A 260 10.27 -66.17 31.72
C GLN A 260 9.99 -64.77 32.25
N LEU A 261 9.50 -64.64 33.50
CA LEU A 261 9.32 -63.36 34.19
C LEU A 261 10.65 -62.61 34.35
N GLN A 262 11.75 -63.32 34.63
CA GLN A 262 13.07 -62.71 34.72
C GLN A 262 13.55 -62.16 33.38
N ASN A 263 13.31 -62.89 32.28
CA ASN A 263 13.60 -62.43 30.92
C ASN A 263 12.72 -61.24 30.51
N ASP A 264 11.42 -61.28 30.84
CA ASP A 264 10.49 -60.20 30.54
C ASP A 264 10.80 -58.94 31.35
N LEU A 265 11.23 -59.07 32.61
CA LEU A 265 11.74 -57.96 33.41
C LEU A 265 12.99 -57.33 32.77
N GLN A 266 13.92 -58.16 32.29
CA GLN A 266 15.13 -57.67 31.64
C GLN A 266 14.81 -56.96 30.30
N ARG A 267 13.85 -57.47 29.53
CA ARG A 267 13.33 -56.80 28.34
C ARG A 267 12.68 -55.46 28.68
N CYS A 268 11.84 -55.43 29.72
CA CYS A 268 11.16 -54.22 30.18
C CYS A 268 12.17 -53.14 30.61
N LEU A 269 13.23 -53.51 31.34
CA LEU A 269 14.30 -52.59 31.73
C LEU A 269 15.06 -52.03 30.52
N GLN A 270 15.32 -52.84 29.50
CA GLN A 270 15.95 -52.38 28.26
C GLN A 270 15.04 -51.42 27.47
N GLU A 271 13.75 -51.72 27.38
CA GLU A 271 12.77 -50.85 26.73
C GLU A 271 12.61 -49.52 27.46
N ILE A 272 12.62 -49.51 28.79
CA ILE A 272 12.60 -48.29 29.60
C ILE A 272 13.85 -47.45 29.32
N HIS A 273 15.04 -48.08 29.33
CA HIS A 273 16.29 -47.36 29.04
C HIS A 273 16.31 -46.75 27.63
N GLN A 274 15.81 -47.49 26.63
CA GLN A 274 15.70 -47.00 25.27
C GLN A 274 14.69 -45.85 25.15
N LYS A 275 13.55 -45.94 25.86
CA LYS A 275 12.58 -44.87 25.94
C LYS A 275 13.15 -43.62 26.60
N ASP A 276 13.93 -43.77 27.68
CA ASP A 276 14.57 -42.64 28.37
C ASP A 276 15.56 -41.91 27.47
N LEU A 277 16.36 -42.64 26.69
CA LEU A 277 17.25 -42.06 25.67
C LEU A 277 16.46 -41.28 24.60
N HIS A 278 15.36 -41.86 24.12
CA HIS A 278 14.50 -41.20 23.14
C HIS A 278 13.83 -39.94 23.72
N PHE A 279 13.39 -39.98 24.97
CA PHE A 279 12.86 -38.81 25.67
C PHE A 279 13.92 -37.71 25.82
N GLN A 280 15.16 -38.04 26.17
CA GLN A 280 16.25 -37.06 26.22
C GLN A 280 16.50 -36.43 24.86
N GLN A 281 16.47 -37.21 23.78
CA GLN A 281 16.68 -36.70 22.42
C GLN A 281 15.55 -35.79 21.93
N ILE A 282 14.28 -36.12 22.24
CA ILE A 282 13.16 -35.23 21.93
C ILE A 282 13.26 -33.94 22.76
N ASN A 283 13.62 -34.06 24.04
CA ASN A 283 13.71 -32.90 24.91
C ASN A 283 14.86 -31.96 24.51
N SER A 284 16.00 -32.49 24.05
CA SER A 284 17.09 -31.68 23.51
C SER A 284 16.69 -30.97 22.22
N LYS A 285 16.00 -31.66 21.29
CA LYS A 285 15.47 -31.06 20.06
C LYS A 285 14.45 -29.96 20.35
N SER A 286 13.51 -30.20 21.27
CA SER A 286 12.54 -29.20 21.71
C SER A 286 13.23 -27.99 22.36
N ALA A 287 14.30 -28.20 23.14
CA ALA A 287 15.08 -27.11 23.71
C ALA A 287 15.81 -26.28 22.64
N GLU A 288 16.38 -26.93 21.61
CA GLU A 288 17.02 -26.26 20.47
C GLU A 288 16.01 -25.45 19.65
N GLU A 289 14.86 -26.02 19.31
CA GLU A 289 13.78 -25.34 18.59
C GLU A 289 13.26 -24.13 19.39
N ASN A 290 13.07 -24.28 20.70
CA ASN A 290 12.70 -23.17 21.58
C ASN A 290 13.77 -22.07 21.63
N ALA A 291 15.05 -22.43 21.62
CA ALA A 291 16.14 -21.46 21.57
C ALA A 291 16.15 -20.68 20.22
N VAL A 292 15.93 -21.37 19.11
CA VAL A 292 15.84 -20.77 17.77
C VAL A 292 14.63 -19.83 17.68
N LEU A 293 13.45 -20.29 18.12
CA LEU A 293 12.24 -19.45 18.15
C LEU A 293 12.40 -18.24 19.06
N SER A 294 13.05 -18.41 20.22
CA SER A 294 13.38 -17.30 21.12
C SER A 294 14.32 -16.28 20.46
N ALA A 295 15.34 -16.75 19.72
CA ALA A 295 16.24 -15.89 18.97
C ALA A 295 15.50 -15.13 17.86
N GLN A 296 14.65 -15.81 17.09
CA GLN A 296 13.82 -15.18 16.06
C GLN A 296 12.89 -14.12 16.66
N LEU A 297 12.22 -14.42 17.77
CA LEU A 297 11.34 -13.48 18.46
C LEU A 297 12.11 -12.25 18.96
N LYS A 298 13.32 -12.42 19.48
CA LYS A 298 14.19 -11.30 19.86
C LYS A 298 14.55 -10.42 18.66
N THR A 299 14.90 -11.02 17.53
CA THR A 299 15.20 -10.28 16.29
C THR A 299 13.99 -9.51 15.78
N LEU A 300 12.80 -10.12 15.77
CA LEU A 300 11.55 -9.45 15.39
C LEU A 300 11.21 -8.30 16.35
N SER A 301 11.36 -8.52 17.66
CA SER A 301 11.15 -7.48 18.67
C SER A 301 12.13 -6.32 18.52
N GLN A 302 13.40 -6.60 18.19
CA GLN A 302 14.39 -5.55 17.90
C GLN A 302 14.03 -4.76 16.65
N THR A 303 13.67 -5.45 15.56
CA THR A 303 13.26 -4.82 14.30
C THR A 303 12.03 -3.93 14.49
N LEU A 304 11.07 -4.36 15.30
CA LEU A 304 9.89 -3.55 15.63
C LEU A 304 10.27 -2.28 16.39
N ARG A 305 11.18 -2.36 17.37
CA ARG A 305 11.69 -1.18 18.09
C ARG A 305 12.43 -0.22 17.16
N ASP A 306 13.27 -0.74 16.26
CA ASP A 306 13.98 0.09 15.28
C ASP A 306 12.99 0.78 14.31
N ASN A 307 11.93 0.09 13.93
CA ASN A 307 10.88 0.64 13.09
C ASN A 307 10.09 1.75 13.80
N GLN A 308 9.76 1.57 15.09
CA GLN A 308 9.15 2.61 15.93
C GLN A 308 10.04 3.86 16.03
N LEU A 309 11.35 3.69 16.17
CA LEU A 309 12.31 4.81 16.19
C LEU A 309 12.34 5.55 14.85
N ARG A 310 12.32 4.83 13.72
CA ARG A 310 12.25 5.43 12.37
C ARG A 310 10.97 6.22 12.15
N TYR A 311 9.82 5.72 12.62
CA TYR A 311 8.56 6.48 12.55
C TYR A 311 8.63 7.76 13.38
N THR A 312 9.24 7.69 14.56
CA THR A 312 9.42 8.86 15.42
C THR A 312 10.32 9.92 14.75
N ASP A 313 11.44 9.50 14.14
CA ASP A 313 12.31 10.41 13.40
C ASP A 313 11.59 11.05 12.21
N LEU A 314 10.83 10.25 11.46
CA LEU A 314 10.07 10.74 10.33
C LEU A 314 9.00 11.77 10.76
N GLN A 315 8.28 11.50 11.86
CA GLN A 315 7.31 12.43 12.42
C GLN A 315 7.97 13.75 12.84
N ASN A 316 9.15 13.69 13.45
CA ASN A 316 9.92 14.88 13.82
C ASN A 316 10.39 15.68 12.61
N ARG A 317 10.78 15.01 11.51
CA ARG A 317 11.11 15.68 10.24
C ARG A 317 9.90 16.40 9.66
N TYR A 318 8.74 15.76 9.60
CA TYR A 318 7.51 16.40 9.12
C TYR A 318 7.17 17.64 9.95
N LEU A 319 7.25 17.55 11.28
CA LEU A 319 7.01 18.69 12.16
C LEU A 319 8.00 19.85 11.92
N ARG A 320 9.27 19.54 11.61
CA ARG A 320 10.27 20.56 11.27
C ARG A 320 9.95 21.24 9.93
N LEU A 321 9.66 20.45 8.90
CA LEU A 321 9.27 20.95 7.58
C LEU A 321 7.99 21.79 7.64
N GLU A 322 7.01 21.39 8.46
CA GLU A 322 5.78 22.17 8.66
C GLU A 322 6.07 23.53 9.30
N ARG A 323 6.96 23.59 10.30
CA ARG A 323 7.40 24.86 10.90
C ARG A 323 8.16 25.73 9.90
N GLU A 324 9.03 25.14 9.09
CA GLU A 324 9.77 25.86 8.04
C GLU A 324 8.81 26.45 6.99
N TYR A 325 7.80 25.68 6.56
CA TYR A 325 6.77 26.14 5.64
C TYR A 325 5.93 27.29 6.23
N GLN A 326 5.50 27.15 7.49
CA GLN A 326 4.78 28.22 8.20
C GLN A 326 5.64 29.48 8.37
N THR A 327 6.93 29.33 8.67
CA THR A 327 7.87 30.46 8.78
C THR A 327 8.04 31.15 7.42
N MET A 328 8.21 30.39 6.34
CA MET A 328 8.35 30.94 4.98
C MET A 328 7.09 31.70 4.54
N HIS A 329 5.91 31.19 4.89
CA HIS A 329 4.63 31.85 4.62
C HIS A 329 4.45 33.14 5.45
N VAL A 330 4.93 33.20 6.70
CA VAL A 330 4.88 34.44 7.50
C VAL A 330 5.88 35.47 6.98
N THR A 331 7.07 35.06 6.54
CA THR A 331 8.06 35.97 5.95
C THR A 331 7.60 36.57 4.62
N SER A 332 6.85 35.83 3.80
CA SER A 332 6.33 36.36 2.52
C SER A 332 5.25 37.42 2.68
N PHE A 333 4.49 37.42 3.78
CA PHE A 333 3.45 38.43 4.06
C PHE A 333 3.99 39.71 4.71
N GLN A 334 5.16 39.65 5.35
CA GLN A 334 5.77 40.83 5.98
C GLN A 334 6.63 41.65 5.00
N GLY A 335 7.07 41.06 3.88
CA GLY A 335 7.86 41.74 2.85
C GLY A 335 7.08 42.66 1.90
N THR A 336 5.74 42.62 1.91
CA THR A 336 4.90 43.37 0.95
C THR A 336 4.18 44.59 1.53
N VAL A 337 4.33 44.91 2.82
CA VAL A 337 3.59 46.03 3.46
C VAL A 337 4.51 47.18 3.89
N GLN A 338 5.82 47.10 3.65
CA GLN A 338 6.78 48.08 4.15
C GLN A 338 7.49 48.89 3.06
N ASP A 339 6.82 49.19 1.94
CA ASP A 339 7.39 50.06 0.88
C ASP A 339 6.52 51.29 0.53
N GLU A 340 5.43 51.57 1.25
CA GLU A 340 4.51 52.68 0.89
C GLU A 340 4.23 53.75 1.95
N THR A 341 4.97 53.81 3.07
CA THR A 341 4.78 54.92 4.03
C THR A 341 6.08 55.49 4.56
N ARG A 342 6.69 56.37 3.76
CA ARG A 342 7.64 57.38 4.26
C ARG A 342 6.87 58.41 5.07
N ALA A 343 6.72 58.16 6.37
CA ALA A 343 6.35 59.18 7.35
C ALA A 343 7.63 59.73 7.98
N GLU A 344 7.85 61.04 7.83
CA GLU A 344 8.88 61.81 8.53
C GLU A 344 8.75 61.64 10.05
N VAL A 345 9.86 61.38 10.75
CA VAL A 345 9.93 61.42 12.22
C VAL A 345 11.07 62.35 12.65
N PRO A 346 10.91 63.19 13.69
CA PRO A 346 11.84 64.26 14.07
C PRO A 346 13.21 63.76 14.58
N PRO A 347 14.25 64.61 14.56
CA PRO A 347 15.61 64.20 14.88
C PRO A 347 15.78 64.02 16.39
N GLY A 348 15.97 62.78 16.86
CA GLY A 348 16.28 62.55 18.28
C GLY A 348 16.00 61.19 18.92
N ALA A 349 15.74 60.10 18.17
CA ALA A 349 15.60 58.75 18.74
C ALA A 349 16.56 57.75 18.05
N PRO A 350 17.02 56.69 18.75
CA PRO A 350 18.13 55.86 18.30
C PRO A 350 17.76 55.12 17.02
N GLN A 351 18.57 55.33 15.99
CA GLN A 351 18.43 54.69 14.69
C GLN A 351 18.88 53.23 14.84
N GLU A 352 17.93 52.30 14.90
CA GLU A 352 18.25 50.87 14.84
C GLU A 352 18.79 50.52 13.46
N ARG A 353 19.92 49.81 13.50
CA ARG A 353 20.80 49.55 12.37
C ARG A 353 20.04 48.82 11.27
N SER A 354 20.14 49.38 10.07
CA SER A 354 19.86 48.72 8.80
C SER A 354 20.33 47.27 8.83
N ALA A 355 19.40 46.37 8.51
CA ALA A 355 19.60 45.02 8.01
C ALA A 355 21.01 44.48 8.27
N VAL A 356 21.15 43.72 9.35
CA VAL A 356 22.11 42.61 9.35
C VAL A 356 21.64 41.69 8.23
N MET A 357 22.18 41.89 7.02
CA MET A 357 22.43 40.75 6.15
C MET A 357 23.09 39.73 7.05
N VAL A 358 22.47 38.57 7.21
CA VAL A 358 23.19 37.39 7.63
C VAL A 358 24.22 37.17 6.52
N GLU A 359 25.37 37.84 6.65
CA GLU A 359 26.61 37.36 6.06
C GLU A 359 26.77 35.97 6.68
N ILE A 360 26.28 34.95 5.98
CA ILE A 360 26.62 33.57 6.27
C ILE A 360 28.14 33.59 6.31
N ASP A 361 28.72 33.39 7.49
CA ASP A 361 30.16 33.41 7.66
C ASP A 361 30.75 32.51 6.56
N ASN A 362 31.75 33.01 5.82
CA ASN A 362 32.36 32.26 4.72
C ASN A 362 32.76 30.82 5.14
N MET A 363 33.01 30.62 6.43
CA MET A 363 33.24 29.31 7.06
C MET A 363 32.01 28.39 7.03
N GLU A 364 30.81 28.87 7.34
CA GLU A 364 29.56 28.11 7.27
C GLU A 364 29.20 27.77 5.82
N LEU A 365 29.40 28.72 4.89
CA LEU A 365 29.20 28.48 3.46
C LEU A 365 30.16 27.41 2.92
N ASN A 366 31.42 27.42 3.36
CA ASN A 366 32.41 26.42 2.99
C ASN A 366 32.11 25.04 3.61
N GLU A 367 31.63 24.99 4.85
CA GLU A 367 31.20 23.75 5.49
C GLU A 367 29.95 23.16 4.81
N LEU A 368 28.99 23.99 4.40
CA LEU A 368 27.83 23.56 3.62
C LEU A 368 28.22 23.03 2.24
N ARG A 369 29.16 23.69 1.55
CA ARG A 369 29.73 23.19 0.28
C ARG A 369 30.45 21.86 0.45
N LYS A 370 31.21 21.71 1.54
CA LYS A 370 31.89 20.45 1.87
C LYS A 370 30.87 19.33 2.13
N ARG A 371 29.83 19.58 2.93
CA ARG A 371 28.76 18.62 3.18
C ARG A 371 28.00 18.25 1.91
N LEU A 372 27.74 19.22 1.03
CA LEU A 372 27.11 18.97 -0.26
C LEU A 372 27.98 18.02 -1.10
N ALA A 373 29.28 18.28 -1.22
CA ALA A 373 30.22 17.41 -1.95
C ALA A 373 30.32 16.00 -1.32
N GLU A 374 30.30 15.90 0.01
CA GLU A 374 30.26 14.61 0.71
C GLU A 374 28.95 13.84 0.42
N THR A 375 27.82 14.53 0.37
CA THR A 375 26.52 13.90 0.03
C THR A 375 26.44 13.48 -1.44
N GLU A 376 27.00 14.28 -2.36
CA GLU A 376 27.10 13.93 -3.78
C GLU A 376 27.98 12.68 -3.97
N GLN A 377 29.13 12.62 -3.29
CA GLN A 377 30.00 11.44 -3.30
C GLN A 377 29.29 10.20 -2.72
N GLN A 378 28.51 10.36 -1.66
CA GLN A 378 27.70 9.26 -1.10
C GLN A 378 26.62 8.80 -2.08
N TYR A 379 25.98 9.73 -2.78
CA TYR A 379 24.99 9.40 -3.80
C TYR A 379 25.63 8.60 -4.95
N ASP A 380 26.79 9.03 -5.45
CA ASP A 380 27.53 8.32 -6.50
C ASP A 380 27.95 6.91 -6.05
N SER A 381 28.40 6.76 -4.80
CA SER A 381 28.71 5.46 -4.20
C SER A 381 27.50 4.53 -4.12
N VAL A 382 26.35 5.05 -3.67
CA VAL A 382 25.10 4.29 -3.62
C VAL A 382 24.62 3.92 -5.03
N GLN A 383 24.73 4.84 -5.99
CA GLN A 383 24.41 4.60 -7.39
C GLN A 383 25.25 3.45 -7.96
N GLN A 384 26.55 3.41 -7.64
CA GLN A 384 27.46 2.34 -8.05
C GLN A 384 27.12 1.00 -7.36
N ALA A 385 26.75 1.01 -6.08
CA ALA A 385 26.32 -0.21 -5.39
C ALA A 385 25.00 -0.75 -5.98
N LEU A 386 24.07 0.13 -6.35
CA LEU A 386 22.82 -0.25 -7.00
C LEU A 386 23.05 -0.86 -8.39
N SER A 387 23.98 -0.33 -9.18
CA SER A 387 24.31 -0.90 -10.48
C SER A 387 24.92 -2.30 -10.34
N GLN A 388 25.82 -2.50 -9.37
CA GLN A 388 26.38 -3.83 -9.06
C GLN A 388 25.32 -4.83 -8.61
N LEU A 389 24.40 -4.43 -7.73
CA LEU A 389 23.30 -5.30 -7.29
C LEU A 389 22.34 -5.64 -8.44
N THR A 390 22.08 -4.69 -9.32
CA THR A 390 21.24 -4.91 -10.51
C THR A 390 21.88 -5.91 -11.47
N GLU A 391 23.19 -5.80 -11.69
CA GLU A 391 23.96 -6.74 -12.48
C GLU A 391 23.95 -8.15 -11.85
N ALA A 392 24.24 -8.26 -10.55
CA ALA A 392 24.20 -9.53 -9.82
C ALA A 392 22.81 -10.19 -9.86
N LEU A 393 21.74 -9.41 -9.72
CA LEU A 393 20.37 -9.90 -9.87
C LEU A 393 20.09 -10.41 -11.29
N SER A 394 20.60 -9.72 -12.30
CA SER A 394 20.47 -10.17 -13.71
C SER A 394 21.23 -11.47 -13.96
N GLU A 395 22.39 -11.64 -13.33
CA GLU A 395 23.17 -12.86 -13.42
C GLU A 395 22.49 -14.03 -12.70
N GLU A 396 21.93 -13.79 -11.52
CA GLU A 396 21.18 -14.80 -10.78
C GLU A 396 19.92 -15.24 -11.52
N LYS A 397 19.21 -14.31 -12.17
CA LYS A 397 18.10 -14.63 -13.06
C LYS A 397 18.54 -15.52 -14.22
N ARG A 398 19.66 -15.20 -14.87
CA ARG A 398 20.20 -16.01 -15.97
C ARG A 398 20.62 -17.42 -15.51
N ARG A 399 21.22 -17.55 -14.32
CA ARG A 399 21.55 -18.86 -13.73
C ARG A 399 20.30 -19.67 -13.45
N ARG A 400 19.26 -19.04 -12.92
CA ARG A 400 17.97 -19.68 -12.65
C ARG A 400 17.30 -20.14 -13.94
N GLU A 401 17.26 -19.29 -14.96
CA GLU A 401 16.69 -19.64 -16.27
C GLU A 401 17.44 -20.81 -16.91
N ALA A 402 18.78 -20.81 -16.87
CA ALA A 402 19.58 -21.95 -17.35
C ALA A 402 19.30 -23.24 -16.56
N ALA A 403 19.06 -23.16 -15.25
CA ALA A 403 18.69 -24.31 -14.43
C ALA A 403 17.28 -24.81 -14.73
N GLU A 404 16.33 -23.91 -14.98
CA GLU A 404 14.95 -24.24 -15.38
C GLU A 404 14.91 -24.89 -16.76
N GLU A 405 15.72 -24.42 -17.72
CA GLU A 405 15.89 -25.07 -19.03
C GLU A 405 16.50 -26.46 -18.90
N ALA A 406 17.55 -26.63 -18.07
CA ALA A 406 18.16 -27.94 -17.84
C ALA A 406 17.18 -28.93 -17.18
N LEU A 407 16.37 -28.47 -16.23
CA LEU A 407 15.29 -29.26 -15.62
C LEU A 407 14.22 -29.62 -16.64
N GLY A 408 13.77 -28.66 -17.46
CA GLY A 408 12.79 -28.90 -18.52
C GLY A 408 13.28 -29.92 -19.56
N LEU A 409 14.55 -29.86 -19.94
CA LEU A 409 15.17 -30.86 -20.83
C LEU A 409 15.24 -32.24 -20.16
N SER A 410 15.53 -32.32 -18.86
CA SER A 410 15.52 -33.57 -18.11
C SER A 410 14.11 -34.15 -17.96
N GLU A 411 13.10 -33.32 -17.76
CA GLU A 411 11.70 -33.71 -17.70
C GLU A 411 11.22 -34.22 -19.06
N GLU A 412 11.59 -33.54 -20.16
CA GLU A 412 11.28 -34.02 -21.51
C GLU A 412 11.97 -35.36 -21.82
N GLN A 413 13.23 -35.54 -21.39
CA GLN A 413 13.92 -36.84 -21.50
C GLN A 413 13.21 -37.92 -20.67
N SER A 414 12.82 -37.62 -19.43
CA SER A 414 12.06 -38.54 -18.58
C SER A 414 10.73 -38.92 -19.24
N ASN A 415 9.98 -37.94 -19.73
CA ASN A 415 8.72 -38.16 -20.44
C ASN A 415 8.92 -38.97 -21.73
N ARG A 416 10.04 -38.79 -22.45
CA ARG A 416 10.38 -39.60 -23.64
C ARG A 416 10.79 -41.02 -23.27
N PHE A 417 11.48 -41.23 -22.15
CA PHE A 417 11.77 -42.57 -21.62
C PHE A 417 10.51 -43.27 -21.12
N GLU A 418 9.60 -42.56 -20.45
CA GLU A 418 8.29 -43.09 -20.04
C GLU A 418 7.43 -43.44 -21.26
N LEU A 419 7.32 -42.55 -22.26
CA LEU A 419 6.60 -42.87 -23.51
C LEU A 419 7.26 -43.99 -24.32
N SER A 420 8.59 -44.13 -24.25
CA SER A 420 9.34 -45.19 -24.92
C SER A 420 9.25 -46.54 -24.20
N SER A 421 8.99 -46.55 -22.89
CA SER A 421 8.86 -47.76 -22.07
C SER A 421 7.66 -48.62 -22.49
N TYR A 422 6.64 -48.02 -23.11
CA TYR A 422 5.45 -48.72 -23.60
C TYR A 422 5.65 -49.45 -24.95
N ARG A 423 6.85 -49.48 -25.55
CA ARG A 423 7.03 -50.05 -26.91
C ARG A 423 8.20 -51.00 -27.14
N SER A 424 8.83 -51.59 -26.13
CA SER A 424 9.87 -52.61 -26.37
C SER A 424 9.75 -53.86 -25.49
N VAL A 425 9.23 -54.93 -26.11
CA VAL A 425 9.58 -56.38 -26.03
C VAL A 425 9.50 -57.08 -24.65
N PRO A 426 8.92 -58.30 -24.58
CA PRO A 426 8.51 -58.93 -23.33
C PRO A 426 9.68 -59.69 -22.70
N ASN A 427 9.92 -59.47 -21.42
CA ASN A 427 10.79 -60.35 -20.65
C ASN A 427 10.15 -60.66 -19.29
N GLU A 428 10.04 -61.96 -19.03
CA GLU A 428 9.50 -62.59 -17.83
C GLU A 428 10.34 -62.22 -16.61
N TYR A 429 9.97 -61.14 -15.92
CA TYR A 429 9.96 -61.01 -14.46
C TYR A 429 9.49 -59.60 -14.10
N THR A 430 8.19 -59.34 -14.27
CA THR A 430 7.58 -58.10 -13.77
C THR A 430 7.04 -58.36 -12.37
N VAL A 431 7.76 -57.86 -11.36
CA VAL A 431 7.14 -57.46 -10.10
C VAL A 431 6.06 -56.45 -10.49
N GLN A 432 4.81 -56.84 -10.23
CA GLN A 432 3.61 -56.06 -10.52
C GLN A 432 3.71 -54.73 -9.76
N MET A 433 4.12 -53.67 -10.46
CA MET A 433 3.95 -52.32 -9.95
C MET A 433 2.49 -51.94 -10.15
N GLU A 434 1.74 -52.00 -9.06
CA GLU A 434 0.38 -51.49 -8.93
C GLU A 434 0.28 -50.08 -9.54
N THR A 435 -0.78 -49.89 -10.34
CA THR A 435 -1.11 -48.65 -11.03
C THR A 435 -1.19 -47.50 -10.03
N GLU A 436 -0.86 -46.28 -10.47
CA GLU A 436 -0.78 -45.08 -9.62
C GLU A 436 -2.11 -44.77 -8.87
N GLU A 437 -3.23 -45.25 -9.40
CA GLU A 437 -4.56 -45.19 -8.77
C GLU A 437 -4.73 -46.14 -7.56
N GLU A 438 -3.92 -47.19 -7.45
CA GLU A 438 -3.85 -48.09 -6.28
C GLU A 438 -2.80 -47.61 -5.26
N ARG A 439 -1.74 -46.91 -5.71
CA ARG A 439 -0.78 -46.25 -4.79
C ARG A 439 -1.40 -45.09 -4.02
N GLU A 440 -2.33 -44.35 -4.62
CA GLU A 440 -3.13 -43.36 -3.89
C GLU A 440 -4.09 -44.02 -2.88
N ALA A 441 -4.46 -45.29 -3.06
CA ALA A 441 -5.28 -46.05 -2.11
C ALA A 441 -4.47 -46.70 -0.96
N LEU A 442 -3.14 -46.75 -1.07
CA LEU A 442 -2.24 -47.27 -0.02
C LEU A 442 -1.50 -46.19 0.79
N ILE A 443 -1.78 -44.90 0.56
CA ILE A 443 -1.38 -43.85 1.50
C ILE A 443 -2.33 -43.91 2.69
N ILE A 444 -1.94 -44.69 3.71
CA ILE A 444 -2.58 -44.63 5.02
C ILE A 444 -2.37 -43.23 5.58
N ASN A 445 -3.41 -42.39 5.42
CA ASN A 445 -3.53 -41.12 6.09
C ASN A 445 -3.73 -41.42 7.60
N PRO A 446 -2.90 -40.88 8.52
CA PRO A 446 -2.94 -41.23 9.95
C PRO A 446 -4.17 -40.67 10.69
N SER A 447 -5.22 -40.27 9.98
CA SER A 447 -6.44 -39.67 10.53
C SER A 447 -7.76 -40.34 10.10
N GLU A 448 -7.75 -41.49 9.41
CA GLU A 448 -8.98 -42.22 9.08
C GLU A 448 -9.05 -43.61 9.74
N HIS A 449 -10.04 -43.77 10.62
CA HIS A 449 -10.39 -45.03 11.27
C HIS A 449 -11.22 -45.92 10.33
N VAL A 450 -10.76 -47.16 10.19
CA VAL A 450 -11.44 -48.27 9.51
C VAL A 450 -12.76 -48.57 10.23
N ILE A 451 -13.90 -48.20 9.64
CA ILE A 451 -15.22 -48.67 10.07
C ILE A 451 -15.69 -49.78 9.15
N VAL A 452 -15.81 -50.97 9.72
CA VAL A 452 -16.40 -52.18 9.14
C VAL A 452 -17.81 -51.88 8.61
N ARG A 453 -18.00 -52.00 7.30
CA ARG A 453 -19.28 -51.75 6.63
C ARG A 453 -20.22 -52.94 6.81
N LYS A 454 -21.16 -52.84 7.76
CA LYS A 454 -22.33 -53.73 7.85
C LYS A 454 -23.37 -53.31 6.80
N MET A 455 -23.74 -54.20 5.90
CA MET A 455 -24.84 -54.00 4.94
C MET A 455 -26.19 -53.93 5.66
N LYS A 456 -26.96 -52.86 5.44
CA LYS A 456 -28.42 -52.89 5.57
C LYS A 456 -29.12 -51.79 4.76
N GLY A 457 -30.00 -52.23 3.86
CA GLY A 457 -31.29 -51.60 3.62
C GLY A 457 -31.37 -50.50 2.56
N GLY A 458 -32.01 -50.83 1.44
CA GLY A 458 -32.33 -49.92 0.35
C GLY A 458 -33.33 -48.82 0.72
N ALA A 459 -33.06 -47.62 0.24
CA ALA A 459 -33.98 -46.48 0.07
C ALA A 459 -33.29 -45.24 -0.56
N LEU A 460 -31.96 -45.28 -0.80
CA LEU A 460 -31.19 -44.12 -1.29
C LEU A 460 -30.77 -44.19 -2.77
N SER A 461 -31.07 -45.27 -3.50
CA SER A 461 -30.67 -45.43 -4.90
C SER A 461 -31.47 -44.54 -5.87
N PHE A 462 -32.69 -44.12 -5.53
CA PHE A 462 -33.49 -43.24 -6.43
C PHE A 462 -33.05 -41.77 -6.40
N ARG A 463 -32.47 -41.29 -5.28
CA ARG A 463 -31.92 -39.92 -5.19
C ARG A 463 -30.53 -39.79 -5.82
N ARG A 464 -29.77 -40.89 -5.92
CA ARG A 464 -28.45 -40.90 -6.56
C ARG A 464 -28.55 -40.99 -8.10
N TRP A 465 -29.66 -41.51 -8.64
CA TRP A 465 -29.92 -41.58 -10.08
C TRP A 465 -30.24 -40.20 -10.70
N VAL A 466 -30.98 -39.34 -9.99
CA VAL A 466 -31.37 -38.00 -10.50
C VAL A 466 -30.22 -36.97 -10.42
N ARG A 467 -29.20 -37.21 -9.59
CA ARG A 467 -28.08 -36.27 -9.41
C ARG A 467 -26.94 -36.45 -10.43
N GLY A 468 -26.93 -37.57 -11.16
CA GLY A 468 -25.88 -37.94 -12.11
C GLY A 468 -25.93 -37.29 -13.50
N ARG A 469 -26.94 -36.47 -13.81
CA ARG A 469 -27.04 -35.78 -15.12
C ARG A 469 -26.75 -34.27 -15.08
N SER A 470 -26.48 -33.70 -13.91
CA SER A 470 -26.16 -32.27 -13.77
C SER A 470 -24.75 -31.89 -14.25
N LEU A 471 -23.87 -32.88 -14.46
CA LEU A 471 -22.44 -32.65 -14.73
C LEU A 471 -22.04 -32.53 -16.21
N TYR A 472 -22.99 -32.58 -17.15
CA TYR A 472 -22.70 -32.24 -18.56
C TYR A 472 -22.90 -30.75 -18.88
N CYS A 473 -23.59 -29.99 -18.03
CA CYS A 473 -23.88 -28.57 -18.28
C CYS A 473 -22.81 -27.60 -17.73
N SER A 474 -21.95 -28.05 -16.81
CA SER A 474 -20.92 -27.18 -16.21
C SER A 474 -19.65 -27.02 -17.07
N LYS A 475 -19.34 -27.98 -17.95
CA LYS A 475 -18.18 -27.89 -18.88
C LYS A 475 -18.46 -27.14 -20.18
N LEU A 476 -19.73 -26.98 -20.60
CA LEU A 476 -20.09 -26.24 -21.82
C LEU A 476 -20.32 -24.73 -21.58
N LEU A 477 -20.55 -24.32 -20.32
CA LEU A 477 -20.79 -22.92 -19.97
C LEU A 477 -19.51 -22.09 -19.73
N THR A 478 -18.34 -22.72 -19.71
CA THR A 478 -17.04 -22.04 -19.55
C THR A 478 -16.34 -21.72 -20.88
N SER A 479 -16.88 -22.14 -22.03
CA SER A 479 -16.29 -21.82 -23.34
C SER A 479 -16.94 -20.60 -24.02
N ARG A 480 -16.15 -19.97 -24.90
CA ARG A 480 -16.33 -18.71 -25.66
C ARG A 480 -17.80 -18.28 -25.89
N ALA A 481 -18.09 -17.00 -25.63
CA ALA A 481 -19.43 -16.39 -25.50
C ALA A 481 -20.51 -16.79 -26.53
N LYS A 482 -20.16 -17.15 -27.77
CA LYS A 482 -21.12 -17.56 -28.82
C LYS A 482 -21.76 -18.94 -28.57
N SER A 483 -21.05 -19.85 -27.88
CA SER A 483 -21.55 -21.21 -27.53
C SER A 483 -22.71 -21.15 -26.52
N ARG A 484 -22.69 -20.16 -25.62
CA ARG A 484 -23.66 -20.02 -24.53
C ARG A 484 -25.08 -19.75 -25.04
N TYR A 485 -25.21 -18.91 -26.06
CA TYR A 485 -26.52 -18.58 -26.63
C TYR A 485 -27.13 -19.78 -27.36
N LEU A 486 -26.34 -20.55 -28.12
CA LEU A 486 -26.82 -21.75 -28.81
C LEU A 486 -27.32 -22.81 -27.83
N PHE A 487 -26.60 -23.01 -26.72
CA PHE A 487 -27.02 -23.95 -25.68
C PHE A 487 -28.30 -23.49 -24.96
N LEU A 488 -28.43 -22.19 -24.68
CA LEU A 488 -29.64 -21.63 -24.08
C LEU A 488 -30.85 -21.77 -25.02
N THR A 489 -30.68 -21.46 -26.31
CA THR A 489 -31.73 -21.61 -27.32
C THR A 489 -32.14 -23.07 -27.49
N TYR A 490 -31.19 -24.01 -27.45
CA TYR A 490 -31.48 -25.45 -27.48
C TYR A 490 -32.29 -25.91 -26.25
N LEU A 491 -31.93 -25.44 -25.06
CA LEU A 491 -32.70 -25.75 -23.85
C LEU A 491 -34.12 -25.18 -23.93
N VAL A 492 -34.28 -23.92 -24.34
CA VAL A 492 -35.61 -23.30 -24.45
C VAL A 492 -36.48 -24.03 -25.48
N THR A 493 -35.92 -24.41 -26.64
CA THR A 493 -36.65 -25.17 -27.66
C THR A 493 -37.04 -26.57 -27.17
N LEU A 494 -36.17 -27.27 -26.44
CA LEU A 494 -36.50 -28.55 -25.81
C LEU A 494 -37.66 -28.40 -24.80
N HIS A 495 -37.64 -27.35 -23.98
CA HIS A 495 -38.70 -27.09 -22.99
C HIS A 495 -40.02 -26.73 -23.67
N LEU A 496 -39.99 -25.98 -24.78
CA LEU A 496 -41.18 -25.69 -25.59
C LEU A 496 -41.76 -26.96 -26.22
N VAL A 497 -40.93 -27.85 -26.74
CA VAL A 497 -41.38 -29.14 -27.30
C VAL A 497 -42.00 -30.01 -26.21
N VAL A 498 -41.38 -30.09 -25.03
CA VAL A 498 -41.94 -30.85 -23.89
C VAL A 498 -43.26 -30.24 -23.41
N LEU A 499 -43.36 -28.91 -23.36
CA LEU A 499 -44.61 -28.21 -23.04
C LEU A 499 -45.69 -28.49 -24.08
N LEU A 500 -45.37 -28.45 -25.37
CA LEU A 500 -46.31 -28.75 -26.46
C LEU A 500 -46.79 -30.21 -26.43
N CYS A 501 -45.91 -31.16 -26.08
CA CYS A 501 -46.28 -32.56 -25.85
C CYS A 501 -47.18 -32.73 -24.62
N LEU A 502 -46.98 -31.94 -23.56
CA LEU A 502 -47.78 -31.98 -22.33
C LEU A 502 -49.13 -31.27 -22.46
N THR A 503 -49.21 -30.23 -23.29
CA THR A 503 -50.45 -29.52 -23.60
C THR A 503 -51.24 -30.15 -24.74
N GLY A 504 -50.74 -31.24 -25.34
CA GLY A 504 -51.43 -32.02 -26.36
C GLY A 504 -51.66 -31.29 -27.68
N VAL A 505 -50.85 -30.26 -27.97
CA VAL A 505 -50.93 -29.46 -29.20
C VAL A 505 -50.13 -30.11 -30.34
N LEU A 506 -49.41 -31.20 -30.05
CA LEU A 506 -48.47 -31.89 -30.95
C LEU A 506 -48.89 -33.35 -31.18
#